data_AF-A0A2W6BS51-F1
#
_entry.id   AF-A0A2W6BS51-F1
#
_cell.length_a   1.000
_cell.length_b   1.000
_cell.length_c   1.000
_cell.angle_alpha   90.00
_cell.angle_beta   90.00
_cell.angle_gamma   90.00
#
_symmetry.space_group_name_H-M   'P 1'
#
loop_
_entity.id
_entity.type
_entity.pdbx_description
1 polymer ?
#
loop_
_entity_poly.entity_id
_entity_poly.type
_entity_poly.pdbx_seq_one_letter_code
_entity_poly.pdbx_strand_id
1 'polypeptide(L)'
;MNHTLHLITRPRRTAVGLLLMLLIITLAILAVPHAAYATTSPKSDQTAPDKTAANKTSSDKKTLEKTESEHATFILMAGEAAKLSRRQYGVPQSVTIAQAILESSWGKSQLTTVTKNHFGMKCFDQLFGKIAISCADSPTVECDPIFGCYETTAAFRVYKSVADSFTDHGRQLHESARYKPAFQYTKDADQFIREVRKAGYATDPKYSDKIIDLMKQYDLYRFNVEEIIGNSTGSKKTT
;
A
#
# COMPACT_ATOMS: atom_id res chain seq x y z
N MET A 1 6.97 29.96 54.67
CA MET A 1 6.29 28.91 53.87
C MET A 1 6.45 29.30 52.39
N ASN A 2 7.51 28.84 51.74
CA ASN A 2 7.74 29.08 50.30
C ASN A 2 7.87 27.73 49.61
N HIS A 3 6.88 27.35 48.81
CA HIS A 3 6.91 26.14 47.99
C HIS A 3 7.50 26.48 46.62
N THR A 4 8.74 26.04 46.39
CA THR A 4 9.39 26.07 45.08
C THR A 4 8.93 24.85 44.27
N LEU A 5 8.16 25.06 43.20
CA LEU A 5 7.84 24.01 42.22
C LEU A 5 9.07 23.75 41.34
N HIS A 6 9.68 22.57 41.48
CA HIS A 6 10.64 22.06 40.51
C HIS A 6 9.90 21.57 39.26
N LEU A 7 9.92 22.37 38.19
CA LEU A 7 9.56 21.92 36.85
C LEU A 7 10.63 20.95 36.35
N ILE A 8 10.28 19.66 36.35
CA ILE A 8 11.06 18.60 35.68
C ILE A 8 11.00 18.87 34.18
N THR A 9 12.06 19.46 33.64
CA THR A 9 12.24 19.59 32.19
C THR A 9 12.56 18.21 31.63
N ARG A 10 11.67 17.68 30.78
CA ARG A 10 11.93 16.42 30.05
C ARG A 10 13.10 16.65 29.09
N PRO A 11 14.07 15.72 28.98
CA PRO A 11 15.19 15.88 28.07
C PRO A 11 14.71 15.88 26.61
N ARG A 12 15.14 16.89 25.85
CA ARG A 12 15.01 16.92 24.38
C ARG A 12 15.71 15.70 23.81
N ARG A 13 14.93 14.75 23.26
CA ARG A 13 15.49 13.65 22.46
C ARG A 13 16.14 14.25 21.22
N THR A 14 17.47 14.12 21.15
CA THR A 14 18.26 14.46 19.96
C THR A 14 17.80 13.63 18.78
N ALA A 15 17.55 14.30 17.65
CA ALA A 15 17.16 13.71 16.39
C ALA A 15 18.23 12.74 15.88
N VAL A 16 18.01 11.43 16.09
CA VAL A 16 18.62 10.38 15.29
C VAL A 16 17.46 9.68 14.58
N GLY A 17 17.46 9.78 13.26
CA GLY A 17 16.34 9.42 12.41
C GLY A 17 15.89 7.97 12.59
N LEU A 18 14.65 7.81 13.03
CA LEU A 18 13.88 6.59 12.84
C LEU A 18 12.50 6.99 12.32
N LEU A 19 12.45 7.36 11.03
CA LEU A 19 11.18 7.46 10.31
C LEU A 19 10.74 6.02 10.00
N LEU A 20 10.25 5.34 11.03
CA LEU A 20 9.59 4.05 10.89
C LEU A 20 8.27 4.33 10.17
N MET A 21 8.23 4.13 8.85
CA MET A 21 6.97 3.95 8.14
C MET A 21 6.40 2.63 8.66
N LEU A 22 5.70 2.72 9.80
CA LEU A 22 4.98 1.61 10.39
C LEU A 22 3.80 1.34 9.48
N LEU A 23 4.03 0.38 8.61
CA LEU A 23 3.08 -0.07 7.63
C LEU A 23 2.03 -0.94 8.32
N ILE A 24 0.80 -0.47 8.26
CA ILE A 24 -0.40 -1.09 8.83
C ILE A 24 -0.62 -2.41 8.11
N ILE A 25 -0.30 -3.54 8.75
CA ILE A 25 -0.84 -4.84 8.34
C ILE A 25 -2.27 -4.90 8.89
N THR A 26 -3.27 -4.70 8.03
CA THR A 26 -4.65 -5.04 8.37
C THR A 26 -4.75 -6.56 8.54
N LEU A 27 -4.77 -7.00 9.79
CA LEU A 27 -5.07 -8.38 10.16
C LEU A 27 -6.59 -8.57 10.10
N ALA A 28 -7.09 -9.13 9.00
CA ALA A 28 -8.42 -9.73 8.95
C ALA A 28 -8.24 -11.25 8.78
N ILE A 29 -7.90 -11.94 9.87
CA ILE A 29 -7.97 -13.41 9.93
C ILE A 29 -9.40 -13.76 10.35
N LEU A 30 -10.22 -14.19 9.38
CA LEU A 30 -11.37 -15.03 9.71
C LEU A 30 -10.85 -16.45 9.92
N ALA A 31 -10.90 -16.90 11.17
CA ALA A 31 -10.67 -18.29 11.53
C ALA A 31 -11.71 -19.16 10.82
N VAL A 32 -11.25 -20.02 9.91
CA VAL A 32 -12.04 -21.17 9.45
C VAL A 32 -11.67 -22.34 10.36
N PRO A 33 -12.63 -22.95 11.08
CA PRO A 33 -12.33 -24.14 11.87
C PRO A 33 -11.94 -25.30 10.94
N HIS A 34 -10.80 -25.93 11.24
CA HIS A 34 -10.40 -27.20 10.64
C HIS A 34 -11.39 -28.29 11.08
N ALA A 35 -12.33 -28.64 10.21
CA ALA A 35 -13.09 -29.87 10.35
C ALA A 35 -12.23 -31.03 9.85
N ALA A 36 -11.93 -31.97 10.75
CA ALA A 36 -11.27 -33.23 10.44
C ALA A 36 -12.10 -34.04 9.44
N TYR A 37 -11.50 -34.45 8.33
CA TYR A 37 -12.09 -35.42 7.42
C TYR A 37 -11.91 -36.82 8.00
N ALA A 38 -12.95 -37.34 8.66
CA ALA A 38 -13.09 -38.76 8.92
C ALA A 38 -13.70 -39.44 7.68
N THR A 39 -13.03 -40.47 7.19
CA THR A 39 -13.45 -41.32 6.08
C THR A 39 -14.51 -42.34 6.53
N THR A 40 -15.71 -42.27 5.96
CA THR A 40 -16.61 -43.43 5.83
C THR A 40 -17.33 -43.37 4.47
N SER A 41 -17.21 -44.47 3.71
CA SER A 41 -17.90 -44.70 2.43
C SER A 41 -19.42 -44.92 2.60
N PRO A 42 -20.21 -44.79 1.53
CA PRO A 42 -21.65 -44.51 1.58
C PRO A 42 -22.53 -45.75 1.66
N LYS A 43 -23.64 -45.64 2.38
CA LYS A 43 -24.80 -46.55 2.26
C LYS A 43 -26.00 -45.72 1.77
N SER A 44 -26.62 -46.24 0.72
CA SER A 44 -27.75 -45.66 -0.01
C SER A 44 -29.00 -45.56 0.85
N ASP A 45 -29.66 -44.40 0.83
CA ASP A 45 -31.13 -44.37 0.78
C ASP A 45 -31.62 -43.08 0.10
N GLN A 46 -32.65 -43.22 -0.72
CA GLN A 46 -33.22 -42.16 -1.55
C GLN A 46 -34.31 -41.41 -0.77
N THR A 47 -34.20 -40.09 -0.65
CA THR A 47 -35.38 -39.25 -0.41
C THR A 47 -35.17 -37.82 -0.91
N ALA A 48 -36.02 -37.43 -1.87
CA ALA A 48 -36.43 -36.09 -2.32
C ALA A 48 -35.36 -35.06 -2.79
N PRO A 49 -35.60 -34.31 -3.89
CA PRO A 49 -34.68 -33.28 -4.35
C PRO A 49 -34.79 -32.01 -3.50
N ASP A 50 -33.77 -31.77 -2.67
CA ASP A 50 -33.54 -30.48 -1.99
C ASP A 50 -33.14 -29.41 -3.04
N LYS A 51 -34.01 -28.42 -3.23
CA LYS A 51 -33.82 -27.29 -4.17
C LYS A 51 -32.85 -26.21 -3.64
N THR A 52 -32.10 -26.47 -2.57
CA THR A 52 -31.31 -25.42 -1.90
C THR A 52 -29.85 -25.32 -2.39
N ALA A 53 -29.35 -26.25 -3.21
CA ALA A 53 -27.97 -26.23 -3.70
C ALA A 53 -27.70 -25.29 -4.91
N ALA A 54 -28.72 -24.89 -5.67
CA ALA A 54 -28.54 -24.09 -6.89
C ALA A 54 -28.36 -22.57 -6.63
N ASN A 55 -28.72 -22.09 -5.45
CA ASN A 55 -28.75 -20.65 -5.15
C ASN A 55 -27.43 -20.11 -4.56
N LYS A 56 -26.56 -20.99 -4.05
CA LYS A 56 -25.26 -20.60 -3.47
C LYS A 56 -24.22 -20.26 -4.54
N THR A 57 -24.15 -21.06 -5.61
CA THR A 57 -23.17 -20.91 -6.70
C THR A 57 -23.36 -19.61 -7.53
N SER A 58 -24.60 -19.12 -7.67
CA SER A 58 -24.90 -17.87 -8.39
C SER A 58 -24.48 -16.63 -7.60
N SER A 59 -24.66 -16.65 -6.27
CA SER A 59 -24.25 -15.57 -5.36
C SER A 59 -22.73 -15.44 -5.28
N ASP A 60 -22.01 -16.57 -5.21
CA ASP A 60 -20.54 -16.60 -5.13
C ASP A 60 -19.91 -16.10 -6.43
N LYS A 61 -20.44 -16.53 -7.59
CA LYS A 61 -19.99 -16.07 -8.91
C LYS A 61 -20.21 -14.57 -9.09
N LYS A 62 -21.39 -14.06 -8.74
CA LYS A 62 -21.71 -12.62 -8.83
C LYS A 62 -20.83 -11.77 -7.91
N THR A 63 -20.48 -12.30 -6.74
CA THR A 63 -19.60 -11.60 -5.78
C THR A 63 -18.15 -11.57 -6.27
N LEU A 64 -17.67 -12.66 -6.90
CA LEU A 64 -16.36 -12.73 -7.53
C LEU A 64 -16.25 -11.72 -8.68
N GLU A 65 -17.21 -11.72 -9.62
CA GLU A 65 -17.25 -10.80 -10.76
C GLU A 65 -17.29 -9.33 -10.30
N LYS A 66 -18.06 -9.03 -9.26
CA LYS A 66 -18.10 -7.67 -8.67
C LYS A 66 -16.75 -7.28 -8.07
N THR A 67 -16.10 -8.18 -7.33
CA THR A 67 -14.81 -7.92 -6.68
C THR A 67 -13.71 -7.71 -7.73
N GLU A 68 -13.67 -8.53 -8.78
CA GLU A 68 -12.74 -8.37 -9.90
C GLU A 68 -12.95 -7.03 -10.63
N SER A 69 -14.20 -6.61 -10.81
CA SER A 69 -14.55 -5.30 -11.38
C SER A 69 -14.10 -4.12 -10.50
N GLU A 70 -14.26 -4.23 -9.18
CA GLU A 70 -13.78 -3.22 -8.22
C GLU A 70 -12.24 -3.13 -8.24
N HIS A 71 -11.55 -4.27 -8.28
CA HIS A 71 -10.08 -4.31 -8.37
C HIS A 71 -9.57 -3.70 -9.67
N ALA A 72 -10.18 -4.04 -10.81
CA ALA A 72 -9.82 -3.46 -12.11
C ALA A 72 -10.00 -1.93 -12.11
N THR A 73 -11.10 -1.44 -11.52
CA THR A 73 -11.36 0.00 -11.38
C THR A 73 -10.29 0.69 -10.54
N PHE A 74 -9.91 0.11 -9.40
CA PHE A 74 -8.84 0.66 -8.57
C PHE A 74 -7.49 0.67 -9.29
N ILE A 75 -7.14 -0.42 -9.99
CA ILE A 75 -5.87 -0.53 -10.74
C ILE A 75 -5.78 0.54 -11.83
N LEU A 76 -6.86 0.81 -12.57
CA LEU A 76 -6.85 1.85 -13.61
C LEU A 76 -6.65 3.24 -13.01
N MET A 77 -7.36 3.57 -11.94
CA MET A 77 -7.21 4.85 -11.23
C MET A 77 -5.79 5.01 -10.64
N ALA A 78 -5.30 3.98 -9.95
CA ALA A 78 -3.95 3.95 -9.39
C ALA A 78 -2.89 4.03 -10.48
N GLY A 79 -3.15 3.42 -11.65
CA GLY A 79 -2.29 3.49 -12.82
C GLY A 79 -2.05 4.92 -13.29
N GLU A 80 -3.10 5.71 -13.48
CA GLU A 80 -2.97 7.11 -13.90
C GLU A 80 -2.24 7.96 -12.84
N ALA A 81 -2.57 7.78 -11.56
CA ALA A 81 -1.90 8.48 -10.46
C ALA A 81 -0.40 8.10 -10.36
N ALA A 82 -0.08 6.81 -10.48
CA ALA A 82 1.28 6.31 -10.44
C ALA A 82 2.10 6.74 -11.67
N LYS A 83 1.47 6.89 -12.85
CA LYS A 83 2.12 7.42 -14.06
C LYS A 83 2.62 8.84 -13.84
N LEU A 84 1.80 9.71 -13.24
CA LEU A 84 2.18 11.08 -12.89
C LEU A 84 3.34 11.10 -11.89
N SER A 85 3.26 10.27 -10.85
CA SER A 85 4.32 10.13 -9.85
C SER A 85 5.63 9.64 -10.44
N ARG A 86 5.60 8.61 -11.31
CA ARG A 86 6.77 8.08 -12.03
C ARG A 86 7.43 9.15 -12.90
N ARG A 87 6.65 9.94 -13.65
CA ARG A 87 7.18 11.02 -14.48
C ARG A 87 7.96 12.07 -13.69
N GLN A 88 7.55 12.34 -12.44
CA GLN A 88 8.20 13.33 -11.59
C GLN A 88 9.37 12.76 -10.79
N TYR A 89 9.23 11.55 -10.25
CA TYR A 89 10.14 11.03 -9.22
C TYR A 89 10.85 9.73 -9.60
N GLY A 90 10.44 9.06 -10.68
CA GLY A 90 11.13 7.89 -11.24
C GLY A 90 10.82 6.55 -10.58
N VAL A 91 9.88 6.49 -9.62
CA VAL A 91 9.46 5.21 -9.01
C VAL A 91 8.79 4.32 -10.07
N PRO A 92 9.09 3.01 -10.15
CA PRO A 92 8.36 2.10 -11.03
C PRO A 92 6.85 2.17 -10.81
N GLN A 93 6.09 2.28 -11.91
CA GLN A 93 4.65 2.49 -11.85
C GLN A 93 3.97 1.27 -11.23
N SER A 94 4.36 0.07 -11.67
CA SER A 94 3.96 -1.21 -11.08
C SER A 94 4.15 -1.28 -9.56
N VAL A 95 5.32 -0.87 -9.06
CA VAL A 95 5.62 -0.84 -7.61
C VAL A 95 4.66 0.11 -6.90
N THR A 96 4.46 1.32 -7.43
CA THR A 96 3.56 2.30 -6.80
C THR A 96 2.12 1.80 -6.74
N ILE A 97 1.61 1.16 -7.82
CA ILE A 97 0.26 0.59 -7.86
C ILE A 97 0.15 -0.55 -6.83
N ALA A 98 1.10 -1.49 -6.82
CA ALA A 98 1.07 -2.63 -5.92
C ALA A 98 1.18 -2.24 -4.45
N GLN A 99 2.02 -1.26 -4.11
CA GLN A 99 2.04 -0.67 -2.77
C GLN A 99 0.68 -0.05 -2.45
N ALA A 100 0.14 0.80 -3.32
CA ALA A 100 -1.18 1.41 -3.07
C ALA A 100 -2.28 0.35 -2.85
N ILE A 101 -2.29 -0.76 -3.58
CA ILE A 101 -3.22 -1.89 -3.36
C ILE A 101 -3.11 -2.40 -1.92
N LEU A 102 -1.90 -2.75 -1.49
CA LEU A 102 -1.65 -3.31 -0.16
C LEU A 102 -1.96 -2.31 0.94
N GLU A 103 -1.39 -1.10 0.84
CA GLU A 103 -1.44 -0.05 1.87
C GLU A 103 -2.85 0.49 2.12
N SER A 104 -3.64 0.63 1.07
CA SER A 104 -4.97 1.22 1.16
C SER A 104 -6.09 0.19 1.26
N SER A 105 -5.76 -1.10 1.27
CA SER A 105 -6.74 -2.19 1.13
C SER A 105 -7.65 -1.95 -0.09
N TRP A 106 -7.05 -1.81 -1.27
CA TRP A 106 -7.77 -1.48 -2.52
C TRP A 106 -8.55 -0.15 -2.48
N GLY A 107 -8.03 0.84 -1.77
CA GLY A 107 -8.67 2.15 -1.58
C GLY A 107 -9.78 2.17 -0.54
N LYS A 108 -10.02 1.05 0.16
CA LYS A 108 -11.18 0.86 1.05
C LYS A 108 -10.86 1.11 2.52
N SER A 109 -9.59 1.29 2.90
CA SER A 109 -9.24 1.57 4.29
C SER A 109 -9.87 2.88 4.75
N GLN A 110 -10.30 2.94 6.02
CA GLN A 110 -10.93 4.14 6.59
C GLN A 110 -10.04 5.38 6.45
N LEU A 111 -8.73 5.22 6.67
CA LEU A 111 -7.77 6.29 6.46
C LEU A 111 -7.83 6.81 5.01
N THR A 112 -7.84 5.91 4.03
CA THR A 112 -7.85 6.27 2.60
C THR A 112 -9.14 6.97 2.22
N THR A 113 -10.29 6.47 2.66
CA THR A 113 -11.59 7.05 2.27
C THR A 113 -11.82 8.43 2.87
N VAL A 114 -11.28 8.69 4.07
CA VAL A 114 -11.41 9.99 4.74
C VAL A 114 -10.37 11.01 4.27
N THR A 115 -9.12 10.57 4.09
CA THR A 115 -7.96 11.49 3.90
C THR A 115 -7.34 11.45 2.51
N LYS A 116 -7.78 10.52 1.65
CA LYS A 116 -7.17 10.17 0.36
C LYS A 116 -5.72 9.68 0.46
N ASN A 117 -5.26 9.32 1.67
CA ASN A 117 -3.91 8.85 1.95
C ASN A 117 -3.78 7.35 1.67
N HIS A 118 -3.37 7.00 0.45
CA HIS A 118 -3.26 5.60 0.01
C HIS A 118 -2.02 4.87 0.54
N PHE A 119 -1.10 5.55 1.21
CA PHE A 119 0.21 5.01 1.61
C PHE A 119 0.48 5.14 3.12
N GLY A 120 -0.53 5.52 3.91
CA GLY A 120 -0.37 5.69 5.36
C GLY A 120 0.66 6.74 5.76
N MET A 121 0.93 7.75 4.92
CA MET A 121 1.98 8.74 5.19
C MET A 121 1.63 9.58 6.42
N LYS A 122 2.45 9.47 7.46
CA LYS A 122 2.31 10.24 8.69
C LYS A 122 2.76 11.70 8.51
N CYS A 123 2.16 12.58 9.31
CA CYS A 123 2.74 13.88 9.63
C CYS A 123 3.84 13.70 10.69
N PHE A 124 4.86 14.55 10.64
CA PHE A 124 5.92 14.58 11.66
C PHE A 124 5.91 15.95 12.30
N ASP A 125 5.80 16.00 13.63
CA ASP A 125 5.65 17.24 14.40
C ASP A 125 4.54 18.16 13.85
N GLN A 126 3.43 17.56 13.41
CA GLN A 126 2.29 18.23 12.75
C GLN A 126 2.63 18.95 11.43
N LEU A 127 3.79 18.67 10.85
CA LEU A 127 4.16 19.12 9.50
C LEU A 127 3.76 18.07 8.47
N PHE A 128 3.01 18.50 7.46
CA PHE A 128 2.48 17.65 6.39
C PHE A 128 3.28 17.73 5.08
N GLY A 129 4.25 18.64 4.97
CA GLY A 129 5.14 18.77 3.82
C GLY A 129 4.54 19.61 2.68
N LYS A 130 5.04 19.40 1.46
CA LYS A 130 4.79 20.29 0.31
C LYS A 130 3.47 20.04 -0.44
N ILE A 131 2.90 18.83 -0.33
CA ILE A 131 1.80 18.37 -1.20
C ILE A 131 0.50 18.13 -0.42
N ALA A 132 0.58 17.54 0.78
CA ALA A 132 -0.57 17.41 1.66
C ALA A 132 -1.13 18.78 2.05
N ILE A 133 -2.41 18.82 2.46
CA ILE A 133 -3.12 20.07 2.79
C ILE A 133 -3.35 20.25 4.29
N SER A 134 -3.29 19.17 5.07
CA SER A 134 -3.42 19.19 6.53
C SER A 134 -2.96 17.85 7.13
N CYS A 135 -3.07 17.76 8.45
CA CYS A 135 -2.94 16.52 9.21
C CYS A 135 -4.31 16.14 9.82
N ALA A 136 -4.58 14.86 9.95
CA ALA A 136 -5.72 14.33 10.68
C ALA A 136 -5.25 13.18 11.58
N ASP A 137 -5.63 13.22 12.86
CA ASP A 137 -5.38 12.12 13.78
C ASP A 137 -6.29 10.93 13.41
N SER A 138 -5.72 9.72 13.39
CA SER A 138 -6.46 8.49 13.17
C SER A 138 -5.91 7.36 14.03
N PRO A 139 -6.77 6.45 14.51
CA PRO A 139 -6.33 5.22 15.15
C PRO A 139 -5.44 4.42 14.21
N THR A 140 -4.42 3.80 14.78
CA THR A 140 -3.47 2.97 14.06
C THR A 140 -2.91 1.90 14.99
N VAL A 141 -2.27 0.89 14.41
CA VAL A 141 -1.52 -0.12 15.15
C VAL A 141 -0.05 0.10 14.85
N GLU A 142 0.74 0.23 15.91
CA GLU A 142 2.19 0.29 15.82
C GLU A 142 2.78 -1.01 16.35
N CYS A 143 3.85 -1.51 15.70
CA CYS A 143 4.51 -2.73 16.10
C CYS A 143 5.96 -2.43 16.45
N ASP A 144 6.34 -2.76 17.68
CA ASP A 144 7.69 -2.68 18.17
C ASP A 144 8.31 -4.09 18.22
N PRO A 145 9.59 -4.27 17.84
CA PRO A 145 10.25 -5.58 17.88
C PRO A 145 10.31 -6.22 19.27
N ILE A 146 10.25 -5.42 20.35
CA ILE A 146 10.35 -5.83 21.74
C ILE A 146 8.96 -5.93 22.38
N PHE A 147 8.11 -4.93 22.15
CA PHE A 147 6.81 -4.82 22.84
C PHE A 147 5.63 -5.42 22.06
N GLY A 148 5.85 -5.88 20.83
CA GLY A 148 4.77 -6.37 19.97
C GLY A 148 3.92 -5.22 19.41
N CYS A 149 2.72 -5.55 18.94
CA CYS A 149 1.82 -4.57 18.33
C CYS A 149 0.82 -4.00 19.35
N TYR A 150 0.58 -2.69 19.31
CA TYR A 150 -0.36 -1.98 20.18
C TYR A 150 -1.15 -0.92 19.41
N GLU A 151 -2.39 -0.67 19.85
CA GLU A 151 -3.22 0.40 19.31
C GLU A 151 -2.76 1.77 19.82
N THR A 152 -2.78 2.78 18.95
CA THR A 152 -2.41 4.16 19.27
C THR A 152 -3.08 5.11 18.29
N THR A 153 -2.90 6.42 18.49
CA THR A 153 -3.32 7.46 17.55
C THR A 153 -2.07 8.07 16.90
N ALA A 154 -2.11 8.27 15.58
CA ALA A 154 -1.08 9.00 14.86
C ALA A 154 -1.69 10.06 13.93
N ALA A 155 -0.94 11.14 13.69
CA ALA A 155 -1.31 12.16 12.73
C ALA A 155 -0.92 11.71 11.32
N PHE A 156 -1.89 11.64 10.41
CA PHE A 156 -1.70 11.28 9.02
C PHE A 156 -1.92 12.47 8.09
N ARG A 157 -1.17 12.51 6.99
CA ARG A 157 -1.34 13.53 5.95
C ARG A 157 -2.71 13.39 5.30
N VAL A 158 -3.34 14.53 5.04
CA VAL A 158 -4.59 14.65 4.27
C VAL A 158 -4.27 15.23 2.90
N TYR A 159 -4.87 14.67 1.85
CA TYR A 159 -4.64 15.09 0.48
C TYR A 159 -5.90 15.63 -0.19
N LYS A 160 -5.70 16.60 -1.08
CA LYS A 160 -6.79 17.15 -1.90
C LYS A 160 -7.30 16.13 -2.91
N SER A 161 -6.41 15.30 -3.48
CA SER A 161 -6.74 14.26 -4.45
C SER A 161 -5.97 12.96 -4.21
N VAL A 162 -6.41 11.87 -4.85
CA VAL A 162 -5.67 10.60 -4.84
C VAL A 162 -4.30 10.77 -5.49
N ALA A 163 -4.23 11.45 -6.64
CA ALA A 163 -2.99 11.72 -7.36
C ALA A 163 -1.94 12.46 -6.49
N ASP A 164 -2.38 13.38 -5.62
CA ASP A 164 -1.49 14.07 -4.68
C ASP A 164 -0.83 13.09 -3.71
N SER A 165 -1.55 12.10 -3.19
CA SER A 165 -0.97 11.08 -2.29
C SER A 165 0.05 10.20 -3.00
N PHE A 166 -0.17 9.84 -4.27
CA PHE A 166 0.78 9.08 -5.10
C PHE A 166 2.02 9.89 -5.43
N THR A 167 1.83 11.19 -5.72
CA THR A 167 2.91 12.13 -6.02
C THR A 167 3.78 12.35 -4.78
N ASP A 168 3.16 12.53 -3.60
CA ASP A 168 3.89 12.73 -2.35
C ASP A 168 4.61 11.47 -1.86
N HIS A 169 4.03 10.28 -2.11
CA HIS A 169 4.72 9.01 -1.91
C HIS A 169 5.99 8.91 -2.77
N GLY A 170 5.87 9.18 -4.07
CA GLY A 170 7.01 9.19 -4.99
C GLY A 170 8.09 10.19 -4.57
N ARG A 171 7.67 11.41 -4.19
CA ARG A 171 8.56 12.44 -3.66
C ARG A 171 9.31 11.97 -2.42
N GLN A 172 8.62 11.34 -1.48
CA GLN A 172 9.24 10.90 -0.23
C GLN A 172 10.28 9.80 -0.47
N LEU A 173 10.01 8.86 -1.38
CA LEU A 173 11.01 7.88 -1.79
C LEU A 173 12.21 8.57 -2.44
N HIS A 174 11.97 9.50 -3.36
CA HIS A 174 13.01 10.18 -4.13
C HIS A 174 13.91 11.11 -3.28
N GLU A 175 13.30 11.96 -2.44
CA GLU A 175 14.04 12.95 -1.64
C GLU A 175 14.75 12.32 -0.43
N SER A 176 14.32 11.14 0.04
CA SER A 176 14.94 10.53 1.22
C SER A 176 16.24 9.81 0.88
N ALA A 177 17.34 10.22 1.54
CA ALA A 177 18.67 9.64 1.33
C ALA A 177 18.71 8.11 1.50
N ARG A 178 17.88 7.55 2.40
CA ARG A 178 17.84 6.10 2.66
C ARG A 178 17.41 5.26 1.46
N TYR A 179 16.56 5.81 0.58
CA TYR A 179 16.01 5.08 -0.56
C TYR A 179 16.80 5.31 -1.85
N LYS A 180 17.82 6.18 -1.85
CA LYS A 180 18.68 6.42 -3.02
C LYS A 180 19.20 5.15 -3.71
N PRO A 181 19.60 4.07 -2.99
CA PRO A 181 20.03 2.84 -3.65
C PRO A 181 18.96 2.20 -4.54
N ALA A 182 17.67 2.31 -4.18
CA ALA A 182 16.58 1.76 -4.98
C ALA A 182 16.47 2.42 -6.36
N PHE A 183 16.81 3.71 -6.48
CA PHE A 183 16.74 4.45 -7.75
C PHE A 183 17.79 4.04 -8.79
N GLN A 184 18.71 3.14 -8.46
CA GLN A 184 19.56 2.47 -9.46
C GLN A 184 18.77 1.41 -10.27
N TYR A 185 17.59 1.02 -9.78
CA TYR A 185 16.77 -0.07 -10.30
C TYR A 185 15.41 0.40 -10.83
N THR A 186 15.30 1.65 -11.32
CA THR A 186 14.02 2.19 -11.83
C THR A 186 13.45 1.46 -13.06
N LYS A 187 14.26 0.61 -13.69
CA LYS A 187 13.90 -0.31 -14.78
C LYS A 187 13.75 -1.77 -14.34
N ASP A 188 14.01 -2.06 -13.07
CA ASP A 188 13.85 -3.38 -12.43
C ASP A 188 12.98 -3.21 -11.18
N ALA A 189 11.67 -3.36 -11.38
CA ALA A 189 10.65 -3.14 -10.35
C ALA A 189 10.83 -4.06 -9.14
N ASP A 190 11.24 -5.31 -9.34
CA ASP A 190 11.45 -6.30 -8.29
C ASP A 190 12.64 -5.90 -7.42
N GLN A 191 13.76 -5.55 -8.05
CA GLN A 191 14.94 -5.12 -7.30
C GLN A 191 14.71 -3.76 -6.62
N PHE A 192 13.96 -2.85 -7.25
CA PHE A 192 13.58 -1.56 -6.66
C PHE A 192 12.87 -1.78 -5.33
N ILE A 193 11.82 -2.61 -5.28
CA ILE A 193 11.06 -2.81 -4.04
C ILE A 193 11.85 -3.60 -2.97
N ARG A 194 12.79 -4.45 -3.38
CA ARG A 194 13.73 -5.09 -2.45
C ARG A 194 14.64 -4.08 -1.78
N GLU A 195 15.19 -3.11 -2.51
CA GLU A 195 16.01 -2.04 -1.94
C GLU A 195 15.19 -1.06 -1.08
N VAL A 196 13.95 -0.71 -1.47
CA VAL A 196 13.05 0.12 -0.64
C VAL A 196 12.77 -0.55 0.71
N ARG A 197 12.48 -1.85 0.69
CA ARG A 197 12.27 -2.65 1.90
C ARG A 197 13.53 -2.76 2.75
N LYS A 198 14.67 -3.08 2.14
CA LYS A 198 15.98 -3.17 2.81
C LYS A 198 16.37 -1.85 3.48
N ALA A 199 16.01 -0.72 2.85
CA ALA A 199 16.18 0.60 3.43
C ALA A 199 15.23 0.87 4.61
N GLY A 200 14.27 -0.02 4.91
CA GLY A 200 13.40 -0.01 6.09
C GLY A 200 12.03 0.64 5.87
N TYR A 201 11.47 0.56 4.67
CA TYR A 201 10.09 1.01 4.41
C TYR A 201 9.06 0.21 5.20
N ALA A 202 9.29 -1.10 5.37
CA ALA A 202 8.46 -1.99 6.17
C ALA A 202 9.33 -2.97 6.97
N THR A 203 8.87 -3.36 8.16
CA THR A 203 9.56 -4.31 9.04
C THR A 203 9.30 -5.77 8.65
N ASP A 204 8.16 -6.06 8.01
CA ASP A 204 7.76 -7.42 7.62
C ASP A 204 8.78 -8.08 6.66
N PRO A 205 9.44 -9.21 7.00
CA PRO A 205 10.39 -9.96 6.16
C PRO A 205 9.86 -10.36 4.77
N LYS A 206 8.53 -10.42 4.58
CA LYS A 206 7.89 -10.80 3.31
C LYS A 206 7.34 -9.62 2.51
N TYR A 207 7.52 -8.39 2.96
CA TYR A 207 6.95 -7.20 2.30
C TYR A 207 7.24 -7.12 0.81
N SER A 208 8.52 -7.19 0.39
CA SER A 208 8.87 -7.12 -1.04
C SER A 208 8.21 -8.23 -1.86
N ASP A 209 8.12 -9.45 -1.31
CA ASP A 209 7.51 -10.57 -2.02
C ASP A 209 6.00 -10.37 -2.16
N LYS A 210 5.30 -9.86 -1.13
CA LYS A 210 3.88 -9.48 -1.23
C LYS A 210 3.62 -8.46 -2.35
N ILE A 211 4.49 -7.45 -2.47
CA ILE A 211 4.38 -6.45 -3.53
C ILE A 211 4.64 -7.07 -4.90
N ILE A 212 5.68 -7.90 -5.03
CA ILE A 212 6.00 -8.61 -6.28
C ILE A 212 4.86 -9.55 -6.70
N ASP A 213 4.26 -10.25 -5.74
CA ASP A 213 3.13 -11.14 -5.99
C ASP A 213 1.92 -10.36 -6.49
N LEU A 214 1.60 -9.20 -5.90
CA LEU A 214 0.56 -8.31 -6.43
C LEU A 214 0.88 -7.82 -7.85
N MET A 215 2.14 -7.45 -8.11
CA MET A 215 2.58 -7.05 -9.46
C MET A 215 2.38 -8.17 -10.48
N LYS A 216 2.69 -9.41 -10.12
CA LYS A 216 2.50 -10.59 -10.99
C LYS A 216 1.02 -10.94 -11.16
N GLN A 217 0.29 -11.04 -10.05
CA GLN A 217 -1.10 -11.46 -10.01
C GLN A 217 -2.01 -10.57 -10.87
N TYR A 218 -1.75 -9.26 -10.89
CA TYR A 218 -2.55 -8.28 -11.62
C TYR A 218 -1.88 -7.75 -12.89
N ASP A 219 -0.79 -8.39 -13.34
CA ASP A 219 -0.03 -7.99 -14.53
C ASP A 219 0.34 -6.49 -14.52
N LEU A 220 0.82 -6.00 -13.37
CA LEU A 220 1.08 -4.57 -13.19
C LEU A 220 2.34 -4.10 -13.92
N TYR A 221 3.22 -5.01 -14.35
CA TYR A 221 4.41 -4.67 -15.14
C TYR A 221 4.06 -4.01 -16.47
N ARG A 222 2.86 -4.26 -17.03
CA ARG A 222 2.36 -3.57 -18.23
C ARG A 222 2.33 -2.06 -18.10
N PHE A 223 2.28 -1.53 -16.88
CA PHE A 223 2.31 -0.09 -16.60
C PHE A 223 3.72 0.50 -16.61
N ASN A 224 4.79 -0.30 -16.65
CA ASN A 224 6.17 0.21 -16.65
C ASN A 224 6.66 0.65 -18.04
N VAL A 225 5.85 0.51 -19.09
CA VAL A 225 6.23 0.88 -20.46
C VAL A 225 6.63 2.36 -20.52
N GLU A 226 7.83 2.62 -21.03
CA GLU A 226 8.25 3.97 -21.35
C GLU A 226 7.42 4.44 -22.55
N GLU A 227 6.74 5.58 -22.45
CA GLU A 227 6.13 6.20 -23.63
C GLU A 227 7.26 6.51 -24.62
N ILE A 228 7.32 5.77 -25.73
CA ILE A 228 8.12 6.18 -26.88
C ILE A 228 7.47 7.46 -27.39
N ILE A 229 8.00 8.61 -26.98
CA ILE A 229 7.67 9.89 -27.63
C ILE A 229 8.27 9.79 -29.03
N GLY A 230 7.45 9.40 -29.99
CA GLY A 230 7.84 9.27 -31.39
C GLY A 230 8.24 10.61 -31.97
N ASN A 231 9.54 10.93 -31.96
CA ASN A 231 10.11 11.90 -32.89
C ASN A 231 10.40 11.18 -34.21
N SER A 232 9.34 10.87 -34.98
CA SER A 232 9.46 10.52 -36.39
C SER A 232 9.15 11.75 -37.25
N THR A 233 10.03 12.75 -37.23
CA THR A 233 10.15 13.68 -38.36
C THR A 233 11.46 13.36 -39.07
N GLY A 234 11.32 12.65 -40.19
CA GLY A 234 12.44 12.22 -41.00
C GLY A 234 13.27 13.39 -41.52
N SER A 235 14.58 13.27 -41.42
CA SER A 235 15.50 13.97 -42.29
C SER A 235 16.01 12.98 -43.33
N LYS A 236 15.22 12.83 -44.39
CA LYS A 236 15.73 12.36 -45.68
C LYS A 236 16.26 13.62 -46.35
N LYS A 237 17.55 13.93 -46.16
CA LYS A 237 18.21 14.95 -46.98
C LYS A 237 19.05 14.26 -48.05
N THR A 238 18.40 14.12 -49.20
CA THR A 238 19.00 13.99 -50.52
C THR A 238 19.91 15.18 -50.77
N THR A 239 21.21 14.97 -50.94
CA THR A 239 22.07 15.36 -52.08
C THR A 239 23.52 15.06 -51.75
#